data_AF-E1VMH0-F1
#
_entry.id   AF-E1VMH0-F1
#
_cell.length_a   1.000
_cell.length_b   1.000
_cell.length_c   1.000
_cell.angle_alpha   90.00
_cell.angle_beta   90.00
_cell.angle_gamma   90.00
#
_symmetry.space_group_name_H-M   'P 1'
#
loop_
_entity.id
_entity.type
_entity.pdbx_description
1 polymer ?
#
loop_
_entity_poly.entity_id
_entity_poly.type
_entity_poly.pdbx_seq_one_letter_code
_entity_poly.pdbx_strand_id
1 'polypeptide(L)'
;MHASRVTRVRYLLASALVALPMVGCMASVPQADAQKKHVESSSVHAAEWLPVTTFWESNQCNIREEGQRVLQTQADWGALIKARNNLVLGGSKANQPVPDFANNTYILVSLGDKSNPGYGLVLNAPKARYSHGKLELPVSVRTPEKGRVYPTLMVSPCMVLSVPGKPAISLITLE
;
A
#
# COMPACT_ATOMS: atom_id res chain seq x y z
N MET A 1 19.31 30.31 -17.84
CA MET A 1 20.41 30.41 -16.85
C MET A 1 19.80 30.20 -15.46
N HIS A 2 19.41 28.98 -15.06
CA HIS A 2 20.20 27.96 -14.35
C HIS A 2 21.01 28.45 -13.15
N ALA A 3 20.47 28.22 -11.94
CA ALA A 3 21.24 27.97 -10.72
C ALA A 3 20.35 27.32 -9.64
N SER A 4 20.16 26.00 -9.71
CA SER A 4 19.61 25.20 -8.59
C SER A 4 20.70 25.00 -7.55
N ARG A 5 20.48 25.47 -6.32
CA ARG A 5 21.32 25.17 -5.15
C ARG A 5 20.89 23.83 -4.55
N VAL A 6 21.77 22.84 -4.63
CA VAL A 6 21.62 21.54 -3.98
C VAL A 6 22.18 21.63 -2.57
N THR A 7 21.31 21.67 -1.56
CA THR A 7 21.71 21.60 -0.15
C THR A 7 21.81 20.13 0.26
N ARG A 8 23.04 19.62 0.41
CA ARG A 8 23.29 18.27 0.94
C ARG A 8 23.14 18.28 2.46
N VAL A 9 22.11 17.63 2.98
CA VAL A 9 21.96 17.36 4.42
C VAL A 9 22.79 16.12 4.75
N ARG A 10 23.84 16.32 5.58
CA ARG A 10 24.64 15.24 6.16
C ARG A 10 23.99 14.80 7.46
N TYR A 11 23.49 13.57 7.53
CA TYR A 11 23.13 12.93 8.80
C TYR A 11 24.37 12.32 9.43
N LEU A 12 24.69 12.75 10.66
CA LEU A 12 25.69 12.13 11.52
C LEU A 12 25.01 10.96 12.25
N LEU A 13 25.47 9.75 11.98
CA LEU A 13 25.15 8.55 12.77
C LEU A 13 25.99 8.60 14.06
N ALA A 14 25.33 8.77 15.20
CA ALA A 14 25.94 8.55 16.51
C ALA A 14 25.80 7.08 16.88
N SER A 15 26.91 6.35 16.83
CA SER A 15 27.02 4.96 17.29
C SER A 15 27.09 4.93 18.81
N ALA A 16 26.06 4.37 19.46
CA ALA A 16 26.11 4.03 20.88
C ALA A 16 26.68 2.61 21.04
N LEU A 17 27.94 2.50 21.47
CA LEU A 17 28.51 1.28 22.03
C LEU A 17 27.96 1.07 23.45
N VAL A 18 27.28 -0.04 23.68
CA VAL A 18 27.01 -0.54 25.04
C VAL A 18 27.76 -1.85 25.20
N ALA A 19 28.76 -1.84 26.07
CA ALA A 19 29.48 -3.01 26.55
C ALA A 19 28.66 -3.72 27.63
N LEU A 20 28.57 -5.05 27.55
CA LEU A 20 28.02 -5.90 28.61
C LEU A 20 29.09 -6.89 29.08
N PRO A 21 29.21 -7.14 30.39
CA PRO A 21 30.25 -7.99 30.96
C PRO A 21 29.90 -9.49 30.84
N MET A 22 30.95 -10.27 30.58
CA MET A 22 31.00 -11.72 30.73
C MET A 22 31.22 -12.11 32.20
N VAL A 23 30.32 -12.91 32.77
CA VAL A 23 30.51 -13.90 33.87
C VAL A 23 29.25 -14.79 33.81
N GLY A 24 29.21 -16.12 33.89
CA GLY A 24 30.14 -17.19 34.21
C GLY A 24 29.32 -18.44 34.62
N CYS A 25 29.99 -19.59 34.70
CA CYS A 25 29.62 -20.86 35.35
C CYS A 25 28.71 -21.88 34.63
N MET A 26 29.36 -23.03 34.42
CA MET A 26 28.84 -24.33 34.01
C MET A 26 27.98 -24.97 35.10
N ALA A 27 26.91 -25.65 34.69
CA ALA A 27 26.37 -26.80 35.40
C ALA A 27 25.74 -27.77 34.39
N SER A 28 26.37 -28.92 34.21
CA SER A 28 25.80 -30.09 33.53
C SER A 28 24.66 -30.67 34.37
N VAL A 29 23.50 -30.92 33.76
CA VAL A 29 22.39 -31.67 34.34
C VAL A 29 21.87 -32.65 33.27
N PRO A 30 21.58 -33.91 33.64
CA PRO A 30 21.36 -35.00 32.70
C PRO A 30 19.99 -34.97 32.00
N GLN A 31 20.02 -35.56 30.81
CA GLN A 31 18.92 -35.80 29.89
C GLN A 31 17.95 -36.84 30.48
N ALA A 32 16.67 -36.47 30.62
CA ALA A 32 15.58 -37.39 30.89
C ALA A 32 14.46 -37.12 29.89
N ASP A 33 14.13 -38.17 29.14
CA ASP A 33 13.19 -38.24 28.05
C ASP A 33 11.79 -37.71 28.39
N ALA A 34 11.31 -36.78 27.58
CA ALA A 34 9.89 -36.60 27.31
C ALA A 34 9.73 -35.98 25.92
N GLN A 35 9.68 -36.84 24.90
CA GLN A 35 9.25 -36.47 23.56
C GLN A 35 7.82 -35.92 23.62
N LYS A 36 7.71 -34.60 23.79
CA LYS A 36 6.48 -33.86 23.53
C LYS A 36 6.39 -33.71 22.01
N LYS A 37 5.50 -34.50 21.40
CA LYS A 37 5.13 -34.43 19.98
C LYS A 37 5.06 -32.97 19.53
N HIS A 38 6.06 -32.56 18.76
CA HIS A 38 5.96 -31.42 17.85
C HIS A 38 4.82 -31.77 16.88
N VAL A 39 3.62 -31.30 17.19
CA VAL A 39 2.61 -31.07 16.15
C VAL A 39 3.13 -29.85 15.42
N GLU A 40 3.98 -30.12 14.43
CA GLU A 40 4.35 -29.20 13.36
C GLU A 40 3.05 -28.83 12.66
N SER A 41 2.33 -27.88 13.24
CA SER A 41 1.20 -27.20 12.62
C SER A 41 1.78 -26.24 11.59
N SER A 42 2.44 -26.81 10.57
CA SER A 42 2.67 -26.15 9.30
C SER A 42 1.30 -26.04 8.65
N SER A 43 0.50 -25.07 9.10
CA SER A 43 -0.58 -24.52 8.31
C SER A 43 0.07 -23.92 7.07
N VAL A 44 0.24 -24.75 6.05
CA VAL A 44 0.41 -24.32 4.67
C VAL A 44 -0.82 -23.48 4.38
N HIS A 45 -0.69 -22.16 4.52
CA HIS A 45 -1.78 -21.23 4.28
C HIS A 45 -2.11 -21.32 2.78
N ALA A 46 -3.07 -22.18 2.45
CA ALA A 46 -3.57 -22.33 1.09
C ALA A 46 -3.98 -20.96 0.56
N ALA A 47 -3.66 -20.71 -0.71
CA ALA A 47 -4.04 -19.47 -1.35
C ALA A 47 -5.57 -19.35 -1.38
N GLU A 48 -6.09 -18.30 -0.75
CA GLU A 48 -7.50 -17.95 -0.74
C GLU A 48 -7.75 -16.87 -1.80
N TRP A 49 -8.93 -16.89 -2.43
CA TRP A 49 -9.34 -15.87 -3.40
C TRP A 49 -10.38 -14.96 -2.77
N LEU A 50 -10.00 -13.72 -2.50
CA LEU A 50 -10.88 -12.71 -1.90
C LEU A 50 -11.55 -11.87 -2.98
N PRO A 51 -12.85 -11.58 -2.89
CA PRO A 51 -13.48 -10.63 -3.80
C PRO A 51 -12.87 -9.24 -3.62
N VAL A 52 -12.65 -8.54 -4.74
CA VAL A 52 -12.14 -7.17 -4.76
C VAL A 52 -12.97 -6.34 -5.73
N THR A 53 -13.29 -5.11 -5.33
CA THR A 53 -14.07 -4.19 -6.15
C THR A 53 -13.45 -2.80 -6.15
N THR A 54 -13.65 -2.04 -7.23
CA THR A 54 -13.30 -0.62 -7.26
C THR A 54 -14.31 0.15 -6.42
N PHE A 55 -13.85 0.72 -5.31
CA PHE A 55 -14.67 1.57 -4.45
C PHE A 55 -14.70 3.02 -4.95
N TRP A 56 -13.54 3.52 -5.39
CA TRP A 56 -13.40 4.88 -5.88
C TRP A 56 -12.17 5.03 -6.77
N GLU A 57 -12.19 5.95 -7.73
CA GLU A 57 -11.05 6.26 -8.58
C GLU A 57 -11.02 7.75 -8.96
N SER A 58 -9.82 8.25 -9.27
CA SER A 58 -9.63 9.64 -9.70
C SER A 58 -8.29 9.82 -10.40
N ASN A 59 -8.22 10.76 -11.34
CA ASN A 59 -6.97 11.18 -11.97
C ASN A 59 -6.28 12.37 -11.28
N GLN A 60 -6.81 12.83 -10.14
CA GLN A 60 -6.37 14.06 -9.45
C GLN A 60 -6.24 13.86 -7.94
N CYS A 61 -5.63 12.76 -7.51
CA CYS A 61 -5.52 12.42 -6.09
C CYS A 61 -4.53 13.27 -5.28
N ASN A 62 -3.70 14.08 -5.94
CA ASN A 62 -2.62 14.87 -5.33
C ASN A 62 -1.60 14.00 -4.57
N ILE A 63 -1.27 12.83 -5.14
CA ILE A 63 -0.27 11.91 -4.60
C ILE A 63 0.88 11.87 -5.60
N ARG A 64 2.07 12.28 -5.16
CA ARG A 64 3.23 12.47 -6.05
C ARG A 64 3.99 11.18 -6.30
N GLU A 65 3.93 10.25 -5.37
CA GLU A 65 4.69 9.01 -5.40
C GLU A 65 3.79 7.83 -5.81
N GLU A 66 4.39 6.92 -6.58
CA GLU A 66 3.78 5.64 -6.87
C GLU A 66 3.81 4.77 -5.62
N GLY A 67 2.74 4.04 -5.37
CA GLY A 67 2.69 3.14 -4.23
C GLY A 67 1.31 2.66 -3.88
N GLN A 68 1.26 2.00 -2.72
CA GLN A 68 0.06 1.41 -2.20
C GLN A 68 0.02 1.52 -0.68
N ARG A 69 -1.18 1.77 -0.12
CA ARG A 69 -1.37 1.81 1.33
C ARG A 69 -2.78 1.39 1.71
N VAL A 70 -2.90 0.77 2.87
CA VAL A 70 -4.19 0.48 3.49
C VAL A 70 -4.76 1.77 4.08
N LEU A 71 -6.03 2.05 3.81
CA LEU A 71 -6.81 3.05 4.54
C LEU A 71 -7.47 2.32 5.71
N GLN A 72 -7.17 2.73 6.93
CA GLN A 72 -7.62 2.03 8.14
C GLN A 72 -8.81 2.74 8.79
N THR A 73 -8.97 4.03 8.52
CA THR A 73 -9.92 4.88 9.25
C THR A 73 -10.66 5.87 8.34
N GLN A 74 -11.77 6.38 8.85
CA GLN A 74 -12.48 7.50 8.24
C GLN A 74 -11.59 8.75 8.09
N ALA A 75 -10.60 8.92 8.98
CA ALA A 75 -9.64 10.01 8.90
C ALA A 75 -8.71 9.85 7.68
N ASP A 76 -8.26 8.63 7.37
CA ASP A 76 -7.45 8.35 6.17
C ASP A 76 -8.21 8.69 4.89
N TRP A 77 -9.47 8.28 4.82
CA TRP A 77 -10.36 8.62 3.70
C TRP A 77 -10.58 10.12 3.60
N GLY A 78 -10.90 10.79 4.70
CA GLY A 78 -11.08 12.24 4.74
C GLY A 78 -9.83 13.00 4.29
N ALA A 79 -8.64 12.53 4.66
CA ALA A 79 -7.38 13.11 4.22
C ALA A 79 -7.15 12.95 2.70
N LEU A 80 -7.40 11.77 2.14
CA LEU A 80 -7.32 11.51 0.70
C LEU A 80 -8.28 12.44 -0.08
N ILE A 81 -9.53 12.49 0.37
CA ILE A 81 -10.56 13.36 -0.21
C ILE A 81 -10.18 14.83 -0.15
N LYS A 82 -9.68 15.30 0.99
CA LYS A 82 -9.25 16.68 1.18
C LYS A 82 -8.10 17.02 0.24
N ALA A 83 -7.11 16.13 0.13
CA ALA A 83 -5.96 16.30 -0.76
C ALA A 83 -6.39 16.45 -2.23
N ARG A 84 -7.34 15.62 -2.69
CA ARG A 84 -7.96 15.73 -4.02
C ARG A 84 -8.71 17.04 -4.20
N ASN A 85 -9.58 17.40 -3.25
CA ASN A 85 -10.45 18.57 -3.38
C ASN A 85 -9.68 19.89 -3.42
N ASN A 86 -8.47 19.96 -2.85
CA ASN A 86 -7.60 21.13 -2.96
C ASN A 86 -7.17 21.45 -4.42
N LEU A 87 -7.31 20.50 -5.34
CA LEU A 87 -6.94 20.68 -6.76
C LEU A 87 -8.15 20.94 -7.67
N VAL A 88 -9.39 20.78 -7.17
CA VAL A 88 -10.60 20.87 -8.00
C VAL A 88 -11.36 22.14 -7.68
N LEU A 89 -11.23 23.14 -8.56
CA LEU A 89 -12.01 24.38 -8.50
C LEU A 89 -13.51 24.05 -8.60
N GLY A 90 -14.30 24.46 -7.59
CA GLY A 90 -15.74 24.18 -7.55
C GLY A 90 -16.09 22.70 -7.30
N GLY A 91 -15.14 21.88 -6.87
CA GLY A 91 -15.36 20.47 -6.53
C GLY A 91 -16.39 20.34 -5.41
N SER A 92 -17.64 20.04 -5.77
CA SER A 92 -18.69 19.79 -4.79
C SER A 92 -18.29 18.57 -3.95
N LYS A 93 -18.45 18.66 -2.62
CA LYS A 93 -18.35 17.50 -1.71
C LYS A 93 -19.44 16.45 -1.98
N ALA A 94 -20.43 16.78 -2.81
CA ALA A 94 -21.58 15.94 -3.07
C ALA A 94 -21.14 14.73 -3.92
N ASN A 95 -21.51 13.53 -3.46
CA ASN A 95 -21.35 12.23 -4.11
C ASN A 95 -20.02 11.49 -3.93
N GLN A 96 -19.30 11.74 -2.83
CA GLN A 96 -18.23 10.83 -2.43
C GLN A 96 -18.80 9.64 -1.65
N PRO A 97 -18.42 8.40 -1.97
CA PRO A 97 -18.89 7.25 -1.23
C PRO A 97 -18.36 7.30 0.21
N VAL A 98 -19.14 6.78 1.15
CA VAL A 98 -18.76 6.67 2.55
C VAL A 98 -18.23 5.25 2.77
N PRO A 99 -16.94 5.06 3.11
CA PRO A 99 -16.40 3.73 3.30
C PRO A 99 -16.91 3.11 4.61
N ASP A 100 -17.33 1.85 4.54
CA ASP A 100 -17.60 1.01 5.70
C ASP A 100 -16.33 0.25 6.12
N PHE A 101 -15.55 0.85 7.03
CA PHE A 101 -14.34 0.25 7.61
C PHE A 101 -14.62 -0.84 8.66
N ALA A 102 -15.89 -1.05 9.05
CA ALA A 102 -16.24 -2.13 9.96
C ALA A 102 -16.19 -3.48 9.23
N ASN A 103 -16.71 -3.50 8.00
CA ASN A 103 -16.86 -4.72 7.21
C ASN A 103 -15.85 -4.86 6.08
N ASN A 104 -15.13 -3.79 5.71
CA ASN A 104 -14.22 -3.82 4.57
C ASN A 104 -12.87 -3.20 4.90
N THR A 105 -11.85 -3.72 4.21
CA THR A 105 -10.52 -3.12 4.11
C THR A 105 -10.41 -2.36 2.80
N TYR A 106 -9.89 -1.14 2.86
CA TYR A 106 -9.70 -0.30 1.69
C TYR A 106 -8.23 -0.15 1.37
N ILE A 107 -7.86 -0.32 0.11
CA ILE A 107 -6.48 -0.23 -0.34
C ILE A 107 -6.40 0.85 -1.40
N LEU A 108 -5.61 1.88 -1.12
CA LEU A 108 -5.28 2.91 -2.08
C LEU A 108 -4.07 2.45 -2.90
N VAL A 109 -4.22 2.52 -4.22
CA VAL A 109 -3.15 2.34 -5.22
C VAL A 109 -2.98 3.68 -5.93
N SER A 110 -1.75 4.18 -6.03
CA SER A 110 -1.42 5.45 -6.69
C SER A 110 -0.29 5.29 -7.68
N LEU A 111 -0.37 6.01 -8.81
CA LEU A 111 0.67 6.02 -9.84
C LEU A 111 1.66 7.19 -9.70
N GLY A 112 1.51 7.99 -8.65
CA GLY A 112 2.23 9.25 -8.51
C GLY A 112 1.85 10.27 -9.59
N ASP A 113 2.70 11.28 -9.76
CA ASP A 113 2.53 12.30 -10.80
C ASP A 113 2.88 11.73 -12.19
N LYS A 114 1.97 11.92 -13.16
CA LYS A 114 2.17 11.61 -14.57
C LYS A 114 1.89 12.84 -15.43
N SER A 115 2.66 13.04 -16.48
CA SER A 115 2.57 14.21 -17.37
C SER A 115 1.54 14.07 -18.51
N ASN A 116 0.78 12.98 -18.52
CA ASN A 116 -0.18 12.67 -19.57
C ASN A 116 -1.49 12.13 -18.96
N PRO A 117 -2.67 12.69 -19.30
CA PRO A 117 -3.95 12.26 -18.76
C PRO A 117 -4.41 10.88 -19.23
N GLY A 118 -3.73 10.27 -20.21
CA GLY A 118 -3.98 8.90 -20.66
C GLY A 118 -3.56 7.82 -19.66
N TYR A 119 -2.76 8.18 -18.64
CA TYR A 119 -2.42 7.26 -17.56
C TYR A 119 -3.63 7.00 -16.65
N GLY A 120 -3.76 5.76 -16.15
CA GLY A 120 -4.80 5.38 -15.20
C GLY A 120 -4.53 4.01 -14.58
N LEU A 121 -5.41 3.60 -13.66
CA LEU A 121 -5.38 2.27 -13.05
C LEU A 121 -6.60 1.48 -13.52
N VAL A 122 -6.45 0.16 -13.68
CA VAL A 122 -7.53 -0.75 -14.10
C VAL A 122 -7.50 -1.99 -13.23
N LEU A 123 -8.65 -2.37 -12.68
CA LEU A 123 -8.85 -3.65 -12.00
C LEU A 123 -9.16 -4.72 -13.06
N ASN A 124 -8.25 -5.69 -13.23
CA ASN A 124 -8.31 -6.71 -14.28
C ASN A 124 -9.13 -7.94 -13.88
N ALA A 125 -9.30 -8.19 -12.59
CA ALA A 125 -10.07 -9.33 -12.09
C ALA A 125 -10.88 -8.96 -10.84
N PRO A 126 -12.06 -9.56 -10.62
CA PRO A 126 -12.91 -9.30 -9.46
C PRO A 126 -12.46 -10.03 -8.20
N LYS A 127 -11.34 -10.77 -8.25
CA LYS A 127 -10.78 -11.51 -7.13
C LYS A 127 -9.28 -11.30 -7.03
N ALA A 128 -8.80 -11.11 -5.81
CA ALA A 128 -7.39 -10.99 -5.47
C ALA A 128 -6.92 -12.26 -4.76
N ARG A 129 -5.67 -12.66 -5.00
CA ARG A 129 -5.08 -13.85 -4.35
C ARG A 129 -4.52 -13.43 -3.00
N TYR A 130 -4.97 -14.08 -1.94
CA TYR A 130 -4.46 -13.92 -0.59
C TYR A 130 -3.66 -15.17 -0.21
N SER A 131 -2.35 -15.02 0.02
CA SER A 131 -1.52 -16.12 0.48
C SER A 131 -0.39 -15.61 1.35
N HIS A 132 -0.04 -16.37 2.40
CA HIS A 132 1.07 -16.03 3.31
C HIS A 132 0.97 -14.60 3.90
N GLY A 133 -0.24 -14.14 4.25
CA GLY A 133 -0.44 -12.79 4.78
C GLY A 133 -0.29 -11.66 3.76
N LYS A 134 -0.21 -12.00 2.47
CA LYS A 134 -0.04 -11.04 1.38
C LYS A 134 -1.22 -11.08 0.42
N LEU A 135 -1.65 -9.90 -0.02
CA LEU A 135 -2.73 -9.77 -1.00
C LEU A 135 -2.14 -9.29 -2.33
N GLU A 136 -2.31 -10.10 -3.37
CA GLU A 136 -1.93 -9.80 -4.74
C GLU A 136 -3.12 -9.17 -5.45
N LEU A 137 -3.04 -7.86 -5.69
CA LEU A 137 -4.10 -7.09 -6.32
C LEU A 137 -4.01 -7.21 -7.84
N PRO A 138 -5.09 -7.60 -8.55
CA PRO A 138 -5.09 -7.71 -10.00
C PRO A 138 -5.29 -6.33 -10.65
N VAL A 139 -4.42 -5.38 -10.34
CA VAL A 139 -4.45 -4.02 -10.88
C VAL A 139 -3.35 -3.84 -11.91
N SER A 140 -3.64 -3.12 -12.98
CA SER A 140 -2.64 -2.74 -13.98
C SER A 140 -2.68 -1.26 -14.29
N VAL A 141 -1.59 -0.79 -14.91
CA VAL A 141 -1.46 0.59 -15.38
C VAL A 141 -2.05 0.70 -16.80
N ARG A 142 -3.11 1.49 -16.94
CA ARG A 142 -3.50 1.99 -18.26
C ARG A 142 -2.49 3.04 -18.69
N THR A 143 -1.87 2.84 -19.85
CA THR A 143 -0.93 3.78 -20.44
C THR A 143 -1.59 4.57 -21.58
N PRO A 144 -1.11 5.78 -21.92
CA PRO A 144 -1.62 6.53 -23.06
C PRO A 144 -1.48 5.73 -24.35
N GLU A 145 -2.50 5.81 -25.21
CA GLU A 145 -2.49 5.09 -26.49
C GLU A 145 -1.44 5.65 -27.44
N LYS A 146 -0.73 4.75 -28.11
CA LYS A 146 0.28 5.12 -29.12
C LYS A 146 -0.38 5.88 -30.27
N GLY A 147 0.21 6.99 -30.67
CA GLY A 147 -0.26 7.80 -31.79
C GLY A 147 -1.40 8.77 -31.48
N ARG A 148 -1.97 8.73 -30.26
CA ARG A 148 -2.92 9.77 -29.82
C ARG A 148 -2.18 11.00 -29.30
N VAL A 149 -2.71 12.17 -29.64
CA VAL A 149 -2.26 13.45 -29.09
C VAL A 149 -2.99 13.70 -27.78
N TYR A 150 -2.22 13.92 -26.72
CA TYR A 150 -2.74 14.27 -25.40
C TYR A 150 -2.26 15.68 -25.02
N PRO A 151 -3.08 16.47 -24.31
CA PRO A 151 -2.59 17.71 -23.74
C PRO A 151 -1.56 17.43 -22.64
N THR A 152 -0.56 18.30 -22.50
CA THR A 152 0.40 18.25 -21.41
C THR A 152 -0.29 18.71 -20.13
N LEU A 153 -0.73 17.75 -19.32
CA LEU A 153 -1.40 18.00 -18.05
C LEU A 153 -0.85 17.04 -17.01
N MET A 154 -0.41 17.59 -15.88
CA MET A 154 -0.02 16.80 -14.72
C MET A 154 -1.28 16.19 -14.09
N VAL A 155 -1.30 14.87 -14.00
CA VAL A 155 -2.35 14.09 -13.34
C VAL A 155 -1.70 13.20 -12.30
N SER A 156 -2.47 12.79 -11.30
CA SER A 156 -2.01 11.85 -10.27
C SER A 156 -3.06 10.75 -10.09
N PRO A 157 -3.06 9.72 -10.95
CA PRO A 157 -4.07 8.67 -10.92
C PRO A 157 -3.99 7.84 -9.65
N CYS A 158 -5.15 7.56 -9.06
CA CYS A 158 -5.29 6.63 -7.97
C CYS A 158 -6.61 5.88 -8.00
N MET A 159 -6.62 4.72 -7.36
CA MET A 159 -7.76 3.83 -7.23
C MET A 159 -7.82 3.34 -5.79
N VAL A 160 -9.02 3.33 -5.21
CA VAL A 160 -9.29 2.71 -3.92
C VAL A 160 -10.09 1.44 -4.18
N LEU A 161 -9.53 0.32 -3.75
CA LEU A 161 -10.16 -0.99 -3.80
C LEU A 161 -10.82 -1.29 -2.47
N SER A 162 -11.93 -2.01 -2.50
CA SER A 162 -12.58 -2.59 -1.32
C SER A 162 -12.42 -4.10 -1.33
N VAL A 163 -11.99 -4.64 -0.19
CA VAL A 163 -11.84 -6.08 0.08
C VAL A 163 -12.65 -6.40 1.34
N PRO A 164 -13.64 -7.30 1.30
CA PRO A 164 -14.42 -7.67 2.47
C PRO A 164 -13.56 -8.28 3.57
N GLY A 165 -13.91 -7.98 4.82
CA GLY A 165 -13.20 -8.42 6.01
C GLY A 165 -12.02 -7.52 6.40
N LYS A 166 -11.24 -8.00 7.38
CA LYS A 166 -10.03 -7.35 7.89
C LYS A 166 -8.84 -8.30 7.78
N PRO A 167 -8.33 -8.58 6.56
CA PRO A 167 -7.16 -9.43 6.45
C PRO A 167 -5.96 -8.71 7.08
N ALA A 168 -5.05 -9.45 7.70
CA ALA A 168 -3.72 -8.92 7.98
C ALA A 168 -3.00 -8.84 6.63
N ILE A 169 -2.93 -7.66 6.02
CA ILE A 169 -2.43 -7.47 4.66
C ILE A 169 -1.03 -6.86 4.71
N SER A 170 -0.06 -7.60 4.19
CA SER A 170 1.15 -7.04 3.59
C SER A 170 0.91 -6.88 2.09
N LEU A 171 1.02 -5.67 1.55
CA LEU A 171 0.75 -5.41 0.14
C LEU A 171 1.96 -5.81 -0.72
N ILE A 172 1.74 -6.52 -1.84
CA ILE A 172 2.79 -6.82 -2.85
C ILE A 172 2.59 -5.91 -4.06
N THR A 173 3.71 -5.46 -4.63
CA THR A 173 3.78 -4.49 -5.73
C THR A 173 3.15 -5.02 -7.03
N LEU A 174 2.62 -4.08 -7.83
CA LEU A 174 2.15 -4.26 -9.20
C LEU A 174 3.29 -4.82 -10.09
N GLU A 175 2.99 -5.81 -10.94
CA GLU A 175 3.85 -6.20 -12.09
C GLU A 175 3.45 -5.44 -13.36
#